data_AF-A0A7C3TP77-F1
#
_entry.id   AF-A0A7C3TP77-F1
#
_cell.length_a   1.000
_cell.length_b   1.000
_cell.length_c   1.000
_cell.angle_alpha   90.00
_cell.angle_beta   90.00
_cell.angle_gamma   90.00
#
_symmetry.space_group_name_H-M   'P 1'
#
loop_
_entity.id
_entity.type
_entity.pdbx_description
1 polymer ?
#
loop_
_entity_poly.entity_id
_entity_poly.type
_entity_poly.pdbx_seq_one_letter_code
_entity_poly.pdbx_strand_id
1 'polypeptide(L)'
;MTAKDRRRRLRIVHKLQLKYTLSLLLPFFIILLIVELQMFYVIKYLLPYIEFLAVRGVIIKSIIIIMVEVLILLSLAGLFNIIYLHRIAGPISRLIKEIDEMVISKKYHLLTIRKKD
;
A
#
# COMPACT_ATOMS: atom_id res chain seq x y z
N MET A 1 -18.43 17.61 24.29
CA MET A 1 -17.95 16.49 23.45
C MET A 1 -17.24 15.49 24.36
N THR A 2 -17.77 14.28 24.53
CA THR A 2 -17.26 13.35 25.56
C THR A 2 -16.01 12.59 25.08
N ALA A 3 -15.19 12.06 26.00
CA ALA A 3 -14.01 11.26 25.67
C ALA A 3 -14.36 10.00 24.83
N LYS A 4 -15.60 9.50 24.97
CA LYS A 4 -16.15 8.37 24.23
C LYS A 4 -16.35 8.71 22.74
N ASP A 5 -16.80 9.93 22.44
CA ASP A 5 -16.98 10.44 21.06
C ASP A 5 -15.63 10.64 20.35
N ARG A 6 -14.61 11.12 21.07
CA ARG A 6 -13.23 11.23 20.55
C ARG A 6 -12.65 9.88 20.15
N ARG A 7 -12.79 8.86 21.00
CA ARG A 7 -12.30 7.50 20.71
C ARG A 7 -13.02 6.87 19.53
N ARG A 8 -14.33 7.12 19.37
CA ARG A 8 -15.13 6.59 18.25
C ARG A 8 -14.70 7.22 16.92
N ARG A 9 -14.47 8.54 16.88
CA ARG A 9 -13.95 9.24 15.70
C ARG A 9 -12.53 8.80 15.30
N LEU A 10 -11.61 8.65 16.27
CA LEU A 10 -10.27 8.11 16.02
C LEU A 10 -10.32 6.71 15.37
N ARG A 11 -11.22 5.86 15.85
CA ARG A 11 -11.44 4.51 15.30
C ARG A 11 -11.94 4.55 13.86
N ILE A 12 -12.81 5.50 13.51
CA ILE A 12 -13.34 5.66 12.15
C ILE A 12 -12.24 6.10 11.18
N VAL A 13 -11.42 7.08 11.57
CA VAL A 13 -10.30 7.57 10.75
C VAL A 13 -9.26 6.47 10.53
N HIS A 14 -8.88 5.73 11.58
CA HIS A 14 -8.00 4.58 11.45
C HIS A 14 -8.60 3.49 10.57
N LYS A 15 -9.91 3.22 10.67
CA LYS A 15 -10.57 2.20 9.84
C LYS A 15 -10.60 2.62 8.36
N LEU A 16 -10.76 3.92 8.09
CA LEU A 16 -10.70 4.47 6.74
C LEU A 16 -9.28 4.38 6.17
N GLN A 17 -8.27 4.80 6.94
CA GLN A 17 -6.85 4.67 6.60
C GLN A 17 -6.50 3.21 6.32
N LEU A 18 -6.87 2.30 7.21
CA LEU A 18 -6.60 0.86 7.04
C LEU A 18 -7.27 0.31 5.78
N LYS A 19 -8.51 0.73 5.47
CA LYS A 19 -9.21 0.31 4.25
C LYS A 19 -8.47 0.74 2.99
N TYR A 20 -8.01 1.98 2.92
CA TYR A 20 -7.24 2.47 1.77
C TYR A 20 -5.84 1.85 1.70
N THR A 21 -5.16 1.68 2.83
CA THR A 21 -3.89 0.96 2.90
C THR A 21 -4.05 -0.45 2.37
N LEU A 22 -5.03 -1.22 2.87
CA LEU A 22 -5.32 -2.58 2.40
C LEU A 22 -5.68 -2.61 0.93
N SER A 23 -6.50 -1.66 0.45
CA SER A 23 -6.89 -1.58 -0.96
C SER A 23 -5.71 -1.36 -1.90
N LEU A 24 -4.61 -0.79 -1.42
CA LEU A 24 -3.35 -0.63 -2.15
C LEU A 24 -2.43 -1.84 -1.93
N LEU A 25 -2.21 -2.24 -0.69
CA LEU A 25 -1.26 -3.30 -0.33
C LEU A 25 -1.68 -4.67 -0.90
N LEU A 26 -2.98 -4.95 -0.97
CA LEU A 26 -3.51 -6.21 -1.47
C LEU A 26 -3.16 -6.46 -2.95
N PRO A 27 -3.44 -5.55 -3.91
CA PRO A 27 -3.02 -5.75 -5.30
C PRO A 27 -1.50 -5.84 -5.45
N PHE A 28 -0.72 -5.07 -4.68
CA PHE A 28 0.74 -5.20 -4.68
C PHE A 28 1.18 -6.61 -4.26
N PHE A 29 0.58 -7.17 -3.21
CA PHE A 29 0.87 -8.51 -2.74
C PHE A 29 0.48 -9.58 -3.78
N ILE A 30 -0.65 -9.41 -4.47
CA ILE A 30 -1.07 -10.31 -5.56
C ILE A 30 -0.05 -10.30 -6.70
N ILE A 31 0.42 -9.12 -7.12
CA ILE A 31 1.44 -8.99 -8.17
C ILE A 31 2.74 -9.69 -7.75
N LEU A 32 3.20 -9.48 -6.51
CA LEU A 32 4.39 -10.16 -5.98
C LEU A 32 4.24 -11.69 -6.06
N LEU A 33 3.11 -12.22 -5.60
CA LEU A 33 2.83 -13.66 -5.66
C LEU A 33 2.87 -14.20 -7.09
N ILE A 34 2.28 -13.47 -8.04
CA ILE A 34 2.30 -13.86 -9.47
C ILE A 34 3.73 -13.89 -10.00
N VAL A 35 4.53 -12.85 -9.72
CA VAL A 35 5.92 -12.76 -10.18
C VAL A 35 6.76 -13.89 -9.59
N GLU A 36 6.67 -14.15 -8.29
CA GLU A 36 7.40 -15.26 -7.67
C GLU A 36 6.99 -16.61 -8.23
N LEU A 37 5.69 -16.84 -8.42
CA LEU A 37 5.18 -18.08 -8.97
C LEU A 37 5.67 -18.28 -10.41
N GLN A 38 5.72 -17.22 -11.20
CA GLN A 38 6.25 -17.25 -12.56
C GLN A 38 7.76 -17.54 -12.58
N MET A 39 8.53 -16.92 -11.69
CA MET A 39 9.96 -17.20 -11.51
C MET A 39 10.20 -18.66 -11.09
N PHE A 40 9.39 -19.19 -10.16
CA PHE A 40 9.45 -20.59 -9.77
C PHE A 40 9.15 -21.53 -10.96
N TYR A 41 8.14 -21.22 -11.77
CA TYR A 41 7.85 -21.98 -12.98
C TYR A 41 9.03 -21.99 -13.96
N VAL A 42 9.69 -20.85 -14.15
CA VAL A 42 10.88 -20.75 -15.00
C VAL A 42 12.01 -21.64 -14.46
N ILE A 43 12.26 -21.62 -13.15
CA ILE A 43 13.28 -22.47 -12.53
C ILE A 43 12.95 -23.96 -12.66
N LYS A 44 11.71 -24.34 -12.38
CA LYS A 44 11.31 -25.74 -12.30
C LYS A 44 11.12 -26.37 -13.68
N TYR A 45 10.58 -25.64 -14.64
CA TYR A 45 10.13 -26.20 -15.91
C TYR A 45 10.93 -25.72 -17.12
N LEU A 46 11.58 -24.57 -17.11
CA LEU A 46 12.35 -24.08 -18.27
C LEU A 46 13.84 -24.38 -18.14
N LEU A 47 14.39 -24.14 -16.96
CA LEU A 47 15.81 -24.33 -16.64
C LEU A 47 16.35 -25.76 -16.79
N PRO A 48 15.56 -26.85 -16.64
CA PRO A 48 16.05 -28.22 -16.91
C PRO A 48 16.30 -28.51 -18.39
N TYR A 49 15.68 -27.78 -19.32
CA TYR A 49 15.85 -27.97 -20.76
C TYR A 49 17.08 -27.25 -21.32
N ILE A 50 17.83 -26.53 -20.48
CA ILE A 50 19.07 -25.87 -20.87
C ILE A 50 20.22 -26.87 -20.73
N GLU A 51 20.73 -27.35 -21.87
CA GLU A 51 21.76 -28.40 -21.93
C GLU A 51 23.09 -28.00 -21.27
N PHE A 52 23.39 -26.70 -21.18
CA PHE A 52 24.64 -26.20 -20.61
C PHE A 52 24.55 -26.00 -19.09
N LEU A 53 25.09 -26.96 -18.32
CA LEU A 53 25.20 -26.92 -16.86
C LEU A 53 25.84 -25.63 -16.31
N ALA A 54 26.87 -25.10 -16.97
CA ALA A 54 27.56 -23.86 -16.56
C ALA A 54 26.66 -22.62 -16.71
N VAL A 55 25.85 -22.56 -17.77
CA VAL A 55 24.90 -21.47 -18.02
C VAL A 55 23.73 -21.55 -17.04
N ARG A 56 23.29 -22.77 -16.72
CA ARG A 56 22.20 -23.05 -15.78
C ARG A 56 22.45 -22.45 -14.39
N GLY A 57 23.66 -22.61 -13.85
CA GLY A 57 24.03 -22.08 -12.54
C GLY A 57 24.05 -20.55 -12.47
N VAL A 58 24.51 -19.89 -13.55
CA VAL A 58 24.50 -18.42 -13.66
C VAL A 58 23.07 -17.90 -13.74
N ILE A 59 22.21 -18.53 -14.56
CA ILE A 59 20.80 -18.15 -14.69
C ILE A 59 20.07 -18.28 -13.35
N ILE A 60 20.27 -19.38 -12.60
CA ILE A 60 19.65 -19.55 -11.27
C ILE A 60 20.06 -18.43 -10.32
N LYS A 61 21.36 -18.09 -10.26
CA LYS A 61 21.85 -16.99 -9.42
C LYS A 61 21.23 -15.64 -9.83
N SER A 62 21.15 -15.36 -11.13
CA SER A 62 20.52 -14.14 -11.63
C SER A 62 19.03 -14.06 -11.28
N ILE A 63 18.30 -15.18 -11.42
CA ILE A 63 16.88 -15.25 -11.05
C ILE A 63 16.69 -14.97 -9.56
N ILE A 64 17.52 -15.57 -8.69
CA ILE A 64 17.47 -15.32 -7.24
C ILE A 64 17.75 -13.84 -6.92
N ILE A 65 18.75 -13.23 -7.56
CA ILE A 65 19.06 -11.80 -7.37
C ILE A 65 17.86 -10.93 -7.77
N ILE A 66 17.25 -11.22 -8.93
CA ILE A 66 16.06 -10.49 -9.40
C ILE A 66 14.91 -10.64 -8.41
N MET A 67 14.66 -11.83 -7.86
CA MET A 67 13.62 -12.02 -6.85
C MET A 67 13.85 -11.14 -5.61
N VAL A 68 15.10 -11.07 -5.13
CA VAL A 68 15.46 -10.20 -3.99
C VAL A 68 15.26 -8.72 -4.33
N GLU A 69 15.69 -8.27 -5.51
CA GLU A 69 15.50 -6.89 -5.95
C GLU A 69 14.03 -6.50 -6.07
N VAL A 70 13.20 -7.37 -6.65
CA VAL A 70 11.75 -7.16 -6.74
C VAL A 70 11.13 -7.02 -5.35
N LEU A 71 11.55 -7.85 -4.39
CA LEU A 71 11.03 -7.81 -3.02
C LEU A 71 11.43 -6.52 -2.28
N ILE A 72 12.65 -6.03 -2.50
CA ILE A 72 13.12 -4.72 -1.98
C ILE A 72 12.31 -3.58 -2.61
N LEU A 73 12.16 -3.57 -3.94
CA LEU A 73 11.39 -2.54 -4.65
C LEU A 73 9.94 -2.50 -4.18
N LEU A 74 9.31 -3.66 -3.99
CA LEU A 74 7.93 -3.74 -3.48
C LEU A 74 7.82 -3.23 -2.04
N SER A 75 8.80 -3.54 -1.20
CA SER A 75 8.84 -3.05 0.19
C SER A 75 8.95 -1.53 0.24
N LEU A 76 9.83 -0.95 -0.58
CA LEU A 76 9.97 0.51 -0.72
C LEU A 76 8.68 1.14 -1.27
N ALA A 77 8.09 0.57 -2.31
CA ALA A 77 6.82 1.05 -2.87
C ALA A 77 5.69 1.02 -1.83
N GLY A 78 5.61 -0.05 -1.02
CA GLY A 78 4.68 -0.15 0.09
C GLY A 78 4.89 0.94 1.15
N LEU A 79 6.15 1.17 1.56
CA LEU A 79 6.51 2.24 2.49
C LEU A 79 6.12 3.63 1.97
N PHE A 80 6.47 3.95 0.73
CA PHE A 80 6.10 5.22 0.10
C PHE A 80 4.58 5.39 0.05
N ASN A 81 3.84 4.33 -0.30
CA ASN A 81 2.38 4.38 -0.32
C ASN A 81 1.79 4.65 1.07
N ILE A 82 2.30 4.00 2.11
CA ILE A 82 1.85 4.24 3.49
C ILE A 82 2.09 5.69 3.90
N ILE A 83 3.29 6.23 3.59
CA ILE A 83 3.64 7.62 3.90
C ILE A 83 2.73 8.60 3.15
N TYR A 84 2.53 8.39 1.84
CA TYR A 84 1.65 9.24 1.02
C TYR A 84 0.21 9.16 1.50
N LEU A 85 -0.29 7.96 1.79
CA LEU A 85 -1.63 7.76 2.28
C LEU A 85 -1.84 8.45 3.64
N HIS A 86 -0.85 8.38 4.53
CA HIS A 86 -0.92 9.09 5.81
C HIS A 86 -0.96 10.61 5.60
N ARG A 87 -0.24 11.13 4.60
CA ARG A 87 -0.25 12.54 4.24
C ARG A 87 -1.60 12.99 3.67
N ILE A 88 -2.28 12.15 2.90
CA ILE A 88 -3.61 12.43 2.32
C ILE A 88 -4.75 12.22 3.33
N ALA A 89 -4.64 11.21 4.20
CA ALA A 89 -5.69 10.85 5.14
C ALA A 89 -5.87 11.86 6.29
N GLY A 90 -4.80 12.56 6.69
CA GLY A 90 -4.88 13.64 7.69
C GLY A 90 -5.83 14.76 7.27
N PRO A 91 -5.62 15.39 6.10
CA PRO A 91 -6.52 16.38 5.49
C PRO A 91 -7.97 15.91 5.38
N ILE A 92 -8.18 14.73 4.81
CA ILE A 92 -9.53 14.17 4.61
C ILE A 92 -10.26 14.00 5.95
N SER A 93 -9.57 13.50 6.97
CA SER A 93 -10.13 13.40 8.32
C SER A 93 -10.56 14.74 8.89
N ARG A 94 -9.81 15.81 8.60
CA ARG A 94 -10.16 17.16 9.07
C ARG A 94 -11.40 17.68 8.36
N LEU A 95 -11.42 17.57 7.03
CA LEU A 95 -12.54 18.04 6.20
C LEU A 95 -13.85 17.34 6.56
N ILE A 96 -13.82 16.01 6.76
CA ILE A 96 -15.00 15.25 7.20
C ILE A 96 -15.51 15.76 8.55
N LYS A 97 -14.61 16.07 9.49
CA LYS A 97 -14.99 16.59 10.80
C LYS A 97 -15.67 17.97 10.71
N GLU A 98 -15.15 18.84 9.85
CA GLU A 98 -15.69 20.18 9.63
C GLU A 98 -17.07 20.10 8.96
N ILE A 99 -17.24 19.20 7.98
CA ILE A 99 -18.53 18.91 7.35
C ILE A 99 -19.54 18.38 8.37
N ASP A 100 -19.16 17.39 9.20
CA ASP A 100 -20.02 16.88 10.27
C ASP A 100 -20.49 18.00 11.22
N GLU A 101 -19.57 18.91 11.58
CA GLU A 101 -19.88 20.05 12.45
C GLU A 101 -20.83 21.04 11.78
N MET A 102 -20.72 21.27 10.47
CA MET A 102 -21.68 22.08 9.71
C MET A 102 -23.07 21.43 9.65
N VAL A 103 -23.13 20.11 9.45
CA VAL A 103 -24.39 19.35 9.40
C VAL A 103 -25.10 19.39 10.75
N ILE A 104 -24.37 19.18 11.85
CA ILE A 104 -24.94 19.20 13.22
C ILE A 104 -25.36 20.61 13.62
N SER A 105 -24.53 21.62 13.33
CA SER A 105 -24.80 23.01 13.73
C SER A 105 -25.74 23.75 12.79
N LYS A 106 -26.05 23.19 11.61
CA LYS A 106 -26.76 23.83 10.49
C LYS A 106 -26.14 25.17 10.04
N LYS A 107 -24.88 25.44 10.39
CA LYS A 107 -24.15 26.65 10.02
C LYS A 107 -23.14 26.32 8.93
N TYR A 108 -23.57 26.51 7.69
CA TYR A 108 -22.75 26.25 6.51
C TYR A 108 -21.77 27.41 6.27
N HIS A 109 -20.51 27.08 6.01
CA HIS A 109 -19.47 28.03 5.64
C HIS A 109 -18.54 27.40 4.59
N LEU A 110 -17.74 28.24 3.92
CA LEU A 110 -16.85 27.78 2.86
C LEU A 110 -15.71 26.94 3.46
N LEU A 111 -15.56 25.70 3.01
CA LEU A 111 -14.42 24.85 3.37
C LEU A 111 -13.15 25.34 2.69
N THR A 112 -12.13 25.65 3.50
CA THR A 112 -10.81 26.07 2.99
C THR A 112 -9.77 24.97 3.23
N ILE A 113 -9.22 24.48 2.13
CA ILE A 113 -8.11 23.51 2.13
C ILE A 113 -6.81 24.29 2.41
N ARG A 114 -5.98 23.84 3.36
CA ARG A 114 -4.70 24.52 3.61
C ARG A 114 -3.71 24.14 2.52
N LYS A 115 -2.75 25.02 2.20
CA LYS A 115 -1.66 24.73 1.25
C LYS A 115 -0.82 23.48 1.56
N LYS A 116 -0.86 22.97 2.80
CA LYS A 116 -0.11 21.79 3.26
C LYS A 116 -0.98 20.54 3.41
N ASP A 117 -2.30 20.70 3.24
CA ASP A 117 -3.26 19.60 3.13
C ASP A 117 -3.24 19.04 1.70
#